data_AF-A0A3D0PHC6-F1
#
_entry.id   AF-A0A3D0PHC6-F1
#
_cell.length_a   1.000
_cell.length_b   1.000
_cell.length_c   1.000
_cell.angle_alpha   90.00
_cell.angle_beta   90.00
_cell.angle_gamma   90.00
#
_symmetry.space_group_name_H-M   'P 1'
#
loop_
_entity.id
_entity.type
_entity.pdbx_description
1 polymer ?
#
loop_
_entity_poly.entity_id
_entity_poly.type
_entity_poly.pdbx_seq_one_letter_code
_entity_poly.pdbx_strand_id
1 'polypeptide(L)'
;MQRMKKSFRKQIIDDIFQFSNKSNSFELIEKKYQPIKKETLIAELIQVGIMPEVFEHDSSEEKLWSKFSDIILAKSLELLGLKSEVLRTRGNSADVYSKAKNYTLVSDAKCFRLSRTAKNQKDFKVKALDDWRRQDTYALLVSPLSQYPADRSQIYHQAIEQNVTLLSYVHLQFLIDKGIKGDLEKLWKTSACVKKNYKAADQKRGTTYWHAIDTLICEITKQPLGILKKYKEQEIGKTKEVGQEGINYWTSKIEEFKKLNREQAIKLLIKAQKIEQKIETIKKAIERVNII
;
A
#
# COMPACT_ATOMS: atom_id res chain seq x y z
N MET A 1 -25.24 -21.67 -19.81
CA MET A 1 -24.19 -21.65 -18.75
C MET A 1 -23.61 -20.24 -18.67
N GLN A 2 -24.14 -19.38 -17.79
CA GLN A 2 -23.63 -18.01 -17.61
C GLN A 2 -22.22 -18.10 -17.02
N ARG A 3 -21.20 -17.61 -17.76
CA ARG A 3 -19.86 -17.39 -17.22
C ARG A 3 -20.02 -16.44 -16.02
N MET A 4 -19.87 -16.94 -14.79
CA MET A 4 -19.81 -16.08 -13.61
C MET A 4 -18.74 -15.01 -13.86
N LYS A 5 -19.15 -13.73 -13.78
CA LYS A 5 -18.26 -12.60 -13.98
C LYS A 5 -17.18 -12.65 -12.89
N LYS A 6 -15.91 -12.73 -13.28
CA LYS A 6 -14.79 -12.70 -12.33
C LYS A 6 -14.87 -11.42 -11.49
N SER A 7 -14.57 -11.51 -10.19
CA SER A 7 -14.42 -10.33 -9.35
C SER A 7 -13.29 -9.44 -9.87
N PHE A 8 -13.36 -8.15 -9.59
CA PHE A 8 -12.33 -7.19 -10.03
C PHE A 8 -10.95 -7.54 -9.47
N ARG A 9 -10.87 -7.89 -8.18
CA ARG A 9 -9.63 -8.40 -7.57
C ARG A 9 -9.04 -9.61 -8.31
N LYS A 10 -9.86 -10.60 -8.66
CA LYS A 10 -9.39 -11.78 -9.40
C LYS A 10 -8.88 -11.41 -10.80
N GLN A 11 -9.55 -10.46 -11.46
CA GLN A 11 -9.09 -9.95 -12.76
C GLN A 11 -7.70 -9.30 -12.66
N ILE A 12 -7.45 -8.49 -11.62
CA ILE A 12 -6.12 -7.87 -11.41
C ILE A 12 -5.06 -8.93 -11.14
N ILE A 13 -5.36 -9.92 -10.30
CA ILE A 13 -4.43 -11.02 -9.99
C ILE A 13 -4.05 -11.76 -11.29
N ASP A 14 -5.05 -12.13 -12.09
CA ASP A 14 -4.84 -12.81 -13.37
C ASP A 14 -3.99 -11.95 -14.34
N ASP A 15 -4.26 -10.65 -14.40
CA ASP A 15 -3.50 -9.71 -15.24
C ASP A 15 -2.05 -9.56 -14.78
N ILE A 16 -1.82 -9.52 -13.47
CA ILE A 16 -0.47 -9.43 -12.91
C ILE A 16 0.31 -10.70 -13.22
N PHE A 17 -0.28 -11.89 -13.09
CA PHE A 17 0.36 -13.13 -13.54
C PHE A 17 0.67 -13.10 -15.05
N GLN A 18 -0.22 -12.51 -15.85
CA GLN A 18 0.00 -12.40 -17.30
C GLN A 18 1.12 -11.41 -17.66
N PHE A 19 1.30 -10.35 -16.87
CA PHE A 19 2.18 -9.23 -17.21
C PHE A 19 3.53 -9.26 -16.48
N SER A 20 3.64 -9.90 -15.32
CA SER A 20 4.81 -9.85 -14.42
C SER A 20 6.15 -10.19 -15.10
N ASN A 21 6.14 -11.12 -16.06
CA ASN A 21 7.33 -11.60 -16.75
C ASN A 21 7.68 -10.81 -18.03
N LYS A 22 6.90 -9.77 -18.36
CA LYS A 22 7.14 -8.94 -19.55
C LYS A 22 8.07 -7.78 -19.21
N SER A 23 8.93 -7.41 -20.17
CA SER A 23 9.86 -6.27 -20.00
C SER A 23 9.14 -4.93 -19.82
N ASN A 24 7.95 -4.78 -20.40
CA ASN A 24 7.06 -3.62 -20.29
C ASN A 24 5.86 -3.85 -19.35
N SER A 25 6.05 -4.65 -18.30
CA SER A 25 4.99 -5.04 -17.37
C SER A 25 4.27 -3.85 -16.73
N PHE A 26 5.03 -2.80 -16.38
CA PHE A 26 4.49 -1.58 -15.79
C PHE A 26 3.58 -0.82 -16.79
N GLU A 27 4.02 -0.64 -18.03
CA GLU A 27 3.23 0.04 -19.06
C GLU A 27 1.92 -0.71 -19.35
N LEU A 28 1.95 -2.04 -19.30
CA LEU A 28 0.77 -2.87 -19.53
C LEU A 28 -0.25 -2.73 -18.39
N ILE A 29 0.20 -2.76 -17.14
CA ILE A 29 -0.71 -2.61 -15.98
C ILE A 29 -1.24 -1.17 -15.89
N GLU A 30 -0.40 -0.16 -16.14
CA GLU A 30 -0.77 1.25 -16.18
C GLU A 30 -1.81 1.52 -17.25
N LYS A 31 -1.55 1.12 -18.50
CA LYS A 31 -2.50 1.30 -19.61
C LYS A 31 -3.86 0.66 -19.33
N LYS A 32 -3.88 -0.46 -18.61
CA LYS A 32 -5.11 -1.19 -18.31
C LYS A 32 -5.91 -0.55 -17.18
N TYR A 33 -5.24 -0.04 -16.13
CA TYR A 33 -5.89 0.37 -14.89
C TYR A 33 -5.92 1.89 -14.65
N GLN A 34 -5.15 2.70 -15.38
CA GLN A 34 -5.29 4.15 -15.38
C GLN A 34 -6.72 4.64 -15.74
N PRO A 35 -7.43 4.05 -16.73
CA PRO A 35 -8.79 4.45 -17.09
C PRO A 35 -9.88 3.83 -16.19
N ILE A 36 -9.53 3.33 -14.99
CA ILE A 36 -10.51 2.79 -14.04
C ILE A 36 -11.59 3.84 -13.71
N LYS A 37 -12.84 3.40 -13.72
CA LYS A 37 -14.00 4.25 -13.40
C LYS A 37 -14.02 4.57 -11.90
N LYS A 38 -14.50 5.77 -11.55
CA LYS A 38 -14.59 6.25 -10.16
C LYS A 38 -15.34 5.24 -9.27
N GLU A 39 -16.47 4.72 -9.75
CA GLU A 39 -17.33 3.81 -8.97
C GLU A 39 -16.61 2.49 -8.66
N THR A 40 -15.88 1.95 -9.65
CA THR A 40 -15.07 0.76 -9.48
C THR A 40 -13.90 1.02 -8.53
N LEU A 41 -13.21 2.15 -8.68
CA LEU A 41 -12.11 2.50 -7.78
C LEU A 41 -12.60 2.59 -6.33
N ILE A 42 -13.70 3.29 -6.06
CA ILE A 42 -14.27 3.41 -4.70
C ILE A 42 -14.58 2.02 -4.13
N ALA A 43 -15.25 1.15 -4.90
CA ALA A 43 -15.64 -0.17 -4.41
C ALA A 43 -14.45 -1.08 -4.06
N GLU A 44 -13.31 -0.86 -4.71
CA GLU A 44 -12.18 -1.79 -4.69
C GLU A 44 -10.97 -1.27 -3.90
N LEU A 45 -10.94 0.03 -3.55
CA LEU A 45 -9.77 0.73 -3.01
C LEU A 45 -9.16 0.06 -1.77
N ILE A 46 -9.99 -0.45 -0.86
CA ILE A 46 -9.53 -1.14 0.36
C ILE A 46 -8.73 -2.40 0.02
N GLN A 47 -9.15 -3.16 -0.99
CA GLN A 47 -8.51 -4.42 -1.37
C GLN A 47 -7.16 -4.20 -2.04
N VAL A 48 -6.93 -3.04 -2.65
CA VAL A 48 -5.65 -2.67 -3.28
C VAL A 48 -4.51 -2.68 -2.26
N GLY A 49 -4.79 -2.23 -1.03
CA GLY A 49 -3.85 -2.26 0.07
C GLY A 49 -3.53 -3.66 0.62
N ILE A 50 -4.29 -4.69 0.22
CA ILE A 50 -4.13 -6.07 0.69
C ILE A 50 -3.44 -6.91 -0.40
N MET A 51 -2.14 -7.14 -0.21
CA MET A 51 -1.32 -7.94 -1.12
C MET A 51 -1.86 -9.38 -1.17
N PRO A 52 -2.14 -9.94 -2.37
CA PRO A 52 -2.58 -11.31 -2.51
C PRO A 52 -1.56 -12.32 -1.95
N GLU A 53 -2.05 -13.31 -1.20
CA GLU A 53 -1.22 -14.41 -0.67
C GLU A 53 -0.65 -15.31 -1.78
N VAL A 54 -1.30 -15.33 -2.95
CA VAL A 54 -0.89 -16.12 -4.12
C VAL A 54 0.43 -15.68 -4.74
N PHE A 55 0.85 -14.44 -4.48
CA PHE A 55 2.14 -13.96 -4.97
C PHE A 55 3.26 -14.38 -4.02
N GLU A 56 4.32 -14.94 -4.58
CA GLU A 56 5.51 -15.29 -3.81
C GLU A 56 6.23 -14.02 -3.31
N HIS A 57 6.94 -14.14 -2.18
CA HIS A 57 7.73 -13.03 -1.64
C HIS A 57 8.88 -12.63 -2.59
N ASP A 58 9.10 -11.33 -2.76
CA ASP A 58 10.11 -10.73 -3.66
C ASP A 58 9.92 -11.03 -5.16
N SER A 59 8.78 -11.61 -5.53
CA SER A 59 8.44 -11.97 -6.91
C SER A 59 8.18 -10.76 -7.81
N SER A 60 8.19 -10.99 -9.13
CA SER A 60 7.81 -9.97 -10.11
C SER A 60 6.34 -9.56 -9.95
N GLU A 61 5.48 -10.50 -9.56
CA GLU A 61 4.06 -10.29 -9.29
C GLU A 61 3.85 -9.37 -8.08
N GLU A 62 4.57 -9.59 -6.98
CA GLU A 62 4.52 -8.73 -5.79
C GLU A 62 4.95 -7.29 -6.11
N LYS A 63 6.01 -7.15 -6.89
CA LYS A 63 6.51 -5.84 -7.35
C LYS A 63 5.50 -5.16 -8.27
N LEU A 64 4.88 -5.92 -9.19
CA LEU A 64 3.89 -5.38 -10.10
C LEU A 64 2.57 -5.00 -9.39
N TRP A 65 2.14 -5.75 -8.38
CA TRP A 65 1.02 -5.35 -7.51
C TRP A 65 1.32 -4.06 -6.77
N SER A 66 2.55 -3.89 -6.28
CA SER A 66 2.97 -2.63 -5.63
C SER A 66 2.94 -1.46 -6.63
N LYS A 67 3.36 -1.67 -7.88
CA LYS A 67 3.20 -0.64 -8.93
C LYS A 67 1.75 -0.39 -9.33
N PHE A 68 0.90 -1.41 -9.28
CA PHE A 68 -0.54 -1.24 -9.43
C PHE A 68 -1.14 -0.36 -8.33
N SER A 69 -0.73 -0.52 -7.07
CA SER A 69 -1.24 0.35 -6.00
C SER A 69 -0.77 1.81 -6.14
N ASP A 70 0.43 2.05 -6.69
CA ASP A 70 0.88 3.40 -7.06
C ASP A 70 -0.04 4.04 -8.12
N ILE A 71 -0.43 3.29 -9.14
CA ILE A 71 -1.37 3.74 -10.19
C ILE A 71 -2.72 4.09 -9.57
N ILE A 72 -3.23 3.25 -8.66
CA ILE A 72 -4.49 3.51 -7.97
C ILE A 72 -4.39 4.72 -7.04
N LEU A 73 -3.25 4.92 -6.37
CA LEU A 73 -3.02 6.10 -5.54
C LEU A 73 -3.00 7.38 -6.38
N ALA A 74 -2.24 7.39 -7.48
CA ALA A 74 -2.24 8.52 -8.42
C ALA A 74 -3.67 8.81 -8.92
N LYS A 75 -4.42 7.77 -9.31
CA LYS A 75 -5.82 7.94 -9.75
C LYS A 75 -6.73 8.46 -8.65
N SER A 76 -6.53 8.01 -7.41
CA SER A 76 -7.29 8.47 -6.25
C SER A 76 -7.06 9.97 -6.02
N LEU A 77 -5.81 10.43 -6.14
CA LEU A 77 -5.45 11.84 -6.01
C LEU A 77 -5.98 12.68 -7.18
N GLU A 78 -6.02 12.14 -8.40
CA GLU A 78 -6.72 12.78 -9.54
C GLU A 78 -8.21 12.99 -9.26
N LEU A 79 -8.89 11.98 -8.71
CA LEU A 79 -10.31 12.07 -8.35
C LEU A 79 -10.57 13.10 -7.25
N LEU A 80 -9.58 13.35 -6.40
CA LEU A 80 -9.57 14.42 -5.40
C LEU A 80 -9.18 15.79 -5.99
N GLY A 81 -8.99 15.90 -7.31
CA GLY A 81 -8.74 17.17 -8.00
C GLY A 81 -7.27 17.60 -8.10
N LEU A 82 -6.33 16.69 -7.84
CA LEU A 82 -4.90 16.93 -8.04
C LEU A 82 -4.47 16.49 -9.45
N LYS A 83 -3.43 17.11 -10.00
CA LYS A 83 -2.75 16.56 -11.18
C LYS A 83 -1.71 15.56 -10.69
N SER A 84 -1.88 14.28 -11.01
CA SER A 84 -1.09 13.21 -10.39
C SER A 84 -0.51 12.24 -11.42
N GLU A 85 0.70 11.75 -11.17
CA GLU A 85 1.38 10.77 -12.03
C GLU A 85 2.25 9.81 -11.22
N VAL A 86 2.44 8.59 -11.73
CA VAL A 86 3.35 7.61 -11.14
C VAL A 86 4.77 7.90 -11.62
N LEU A 87 5.70 8.01 -10.68
CA LEU A 87 7.11 8.26 -10.99
C LEU A 87 7.78 6.98 -11.48
N ARG A 88 8.51 7.08 -12.59
CA ARG A 88 9.23 5.94 -13.22
C ARG A 88 10.62 5.70 -12.65
N THR A 89 11.14 6.63 -11.85
CA THR A 89 12.47 6.52 -11.23
C THR A 89 12.50 5.35 -10.23
N ARG A 90 13.60 4.59 -10.23
CA ARG A 90 13.82 3.49 -9.27
C ARG A 90 14.84 3.92 -8.22
N GLY A 91 14.48 3.73 -6.95
CA GLY A 91 15.37 3.94 -5.81
C GLY A 91 15.51 5.41 -5.41
N ASN A 92 15.45 5.68 -4.10
CA ASN A 92 15.59 7.01 -3.50
C ASN A 92 14.64 8.09 -4.09
N SER A 93 13.43 7.68 -4.46
CA SER A 93 12.33 8.55 -4.89
C SER A 93 11.02 8.03 -4.33
N ALA A 94 10.05 8.94 -4.17
CA ALA A 94 8.67 8.57 -3.94
C ALA A 94 8.07 7.87 -5.17
N ASP A 95 6.93 7.20 -4.99
CA ASP A 95 6.27 6.46 -6.05
C ASP A 95 5.29 7.31 -6.89
N VAL A 96 4.68 8.35 -6.30
CA VAL A 96 3.67 9.20 -6.95
C VAL A 96 4.00 10.68 -6.74
N TYR A 97 3.88 11.48 -7.80
CA TYR A 97 3.91 12.92 -7.74
C TYR A 97 2.50 13.49 -7.93
N SER A 98 2.18 14.59 -7.24
CA SER A 98 0.91 15.28 -7.35
C SER A 98 1.07 16.79 -7.20
N LYS A 99 0.30 17.55 -7.98
CA LYS A 99 0.33 19.01 -8.00
C LYS A 99 -1.07 19.59 -7.84
N ALA A 100 -1.23 20.48 -6.86
CA ALA A 100 -2.37 21.37 -6.70
C ALA A 100 -2.04 22.77 -7.23
N LYS A 101 -2.95 23.73 -7.02
CA LYS A 101 -2.71 25.13 -7.37
C LYS A 101 -1.57 25.76 -6.56
N ASN A 102 -1.51 25.47 -5.26
CA ASN A 102 -0.65 26.17 -4.29
C ASN A 102 0.40 25.28 -3.63
N TYR A 103 0.40 23.97 -3.91
CA TYR A 103 1.33 23.03 -3.29
C TYR A 103 1.61 21.84 -4.20
N THR A 104 2.70 21.15 -3.90
CA THR A 104 3.02 19.83 -4.46
C THR A 104 3.05 18.78 -3.36
N LEU A 105 2.89 17.53 -3.77
CA LEU A 105 2.75 16.39 -2.88
C LEU A 105 3.47 15.19 -3.51
N VAL A 106 4.40 14.60 -2.78
CA VAL A 106 4.91 13.26 -3.10
C VAL A 106 4.14 12.22 -2.29
N SER A 107 3.96 11.02 -2.83
CA SER A 107 3.20 9.98 -2.13
C SER A 107 3.71 8.57 -2.39
N ASP A 108 3.55 7.72 -1.38
CA ASP A 108 3.84 6.29 -1.44
C ASP A 108 2.59 5.48 -1.07
N ALA A 109 2.30 4.46 -1.87
CA ALA A 109 1.35 3.41 -1.51
C ALA A 109 2.08 2.27 -0.78
N LYS A 110 1.47 1.73 0.27
CA LYS A 110 1.92 0.52 0.95
C LYS A 110 0.85 -0.55 0.86
N CYS A 111 1.29 -1.77 0.63
CA CYS A 111 0.45 -2.96 0.60
C CYS A 111 1.05 -4.02 1.52
N PHE A 112 0.20 -4.75 2.22
CA PHE A 112 0.64 -5.84 3.11
C PHE A 112 -0.21 -7.08 2.88
N ARG A 113 0.44 -8.25 3.00
CA ARG A 113 -0.27 -9.53 3.14
C ARG A 113 -0.96 -9.56 4.50
N LEU A 114 -2.08 -10.27 4.60
CA LEU A 114 -2.74 -10.46 5.90
C LEU A 114 -1.93 -11.42 6.78
N SER A 115 -1.18 -12.33 6.16
CA SER A 115 -0.21 -13.20 6.83
C SER A 115 1.03 -12.46 7.36
N ARG A 116 1.22 -11.17 7.05
CA ARG A 116 2.35 -10.39 7.57
C ARG A 116 2.22 -10.26 9.08
N THR A 117 3.19 -10.78 9.82
CA THR A 117 3.21 -10.76 11.28
C THR A 117 3.76 -9.43 11.81
N ALA A 118 5.05 -9.16 11.59
CA ALA A 118 5.72 -7.95 12.05
C ALA A 118 5.57 -6.80 11.04
N LYS A 119 5.04 -5.66 11.50
CA LYS A 119 5.04 -4.40 10.76
C LYS A 119 6.09 -3.50 11.39
N ASN A 120 7.32 -3.61 10.90
CA ASN A 120 8.41 -2.84 11.46
C ASN A 120 8.28 -1.40 10.99
N GLN A 121 8.71 -0.46 11.84
CA GLN A 121 8.78 0.95 11.48
C GLN A 121 9.53 1.21 10.17
N LYS A 122 10.62 0.45 9.92
CA LYS A 122 11.41 0.54 8.68
C LYS A 122 10.63 0.19 7.41
N ASP A 123 9.53 -0.58 7.53
CA ASP A 123 8.71 -0.98 6.38
C ASP A 123 7.84 0.19 5.87
N PHE A 124 7.53 1.16 6.74
CA PHE A 124 6.80 2.37 6.36
C PHE A 124 7.70 3.45 5.74
N LYS A 125 9.00 3.46 6.08
CA LYS A 125 9.98 4.42 5.52
C LYS A 125 9.58 5.90 5.63
N VAL A 126 8.88 6.29 6.70
CA VAL A 126 8.35 7.66 6.89
C VAL A 126 9.42 8.74 6.71
N LYS A 127 10.59 8.58 7.33
CA LYS A 127 11.72 9.51 7.17
C LYS A 127 12.28 9.53 5.75
N ALA A 128 12.42 8.38 5.12
CA ALA A 128 12.93 8.33 3.76
C ALA A 128 11.97 9.00 2.77
N LEU A 129 10.65 8.86 2.97
CA LEU A 129 9.65 9.56 2.17
C LEU A 129 9.75 11.09 2.31
N ASP A 130 10.07 11.59 3.51
CA ASP A 130 10.40 12.99 3.71
C ASP A 130 11.66 13.41 2.95
N ASP A 131 12.74 12.63 3.03
CA ASP A 131 13.96 12.88 2.25
C ASP A 131 13.68 12.89 0.73
N TRP A 132 12.78 12.03 0.26
CA TRP A 132 12.38 11.94 -1.16
C TRP A 132 11.47 13.06 -1.61
N ARG A 133 10.79 13.76 -0.68
CA ARG A 133 9.99 14.96 -0.96
C ARG A 133 10.87 16.09 -1.51
N ARG A 134 12.12 16.22 -1.05
CA ARG A 134 13.06 17.27 -1.51
C ARG A 134 12.43 18.66 -1.46
N GLN A 135 12.20 19.26 -2.63
CA GLN A 135 11.64 20.60 -2.81
C GLN A 135 10.11 20.63 -2.83
N ASP A 136 9.45 19.47 -2.83
CA ASP A 136 7.99 19.39 -2.82
C ASP A 136 7.41 19.77 -1.45
N THR A 137 6.17 20.25 -1.44
CA THR A 137 5.60 20.87 -0.23
C THR A 137 5.23 19.83 0.84
N TYR A 138 4.59 18.73 0.43
CA TYR A 138 4.04 17.73 1.34
C TYR A 138 4.43 16.30 0.95
N ALA A 139 4.32 15.39 1.93
CA ALA A 139 4.52 13.96 1.75
C ALA A 139 3.32 13.19 2.31
N LEU A 140 2.85 12.17 1.59
CA LEU A 140 1.72 11.34 1.97
C LEU A 140 2.08 9.85 1.87
N LEU A 141 1.86 9.10 2.95
CA LEU A 141 1.95 7.65 2.94
C LEU A 141 0.55 7.06 3.10
N VAL A 142 0.16 6.18 2.20
CA VAL A 142 -1.13 5.48 2.22
C VAL A 142 -0.93 3.99 2.48
N SER A 143 -1.58 3.47 3.52
CA SER A 143 -1.50 2.05 3.92
C SER A 143 -2.86 1.54 4.42
N PRO A 144 -3.15 0.23 4.44
CA PRO A 144 -4.36 -0.25 5.11
C PRO A 144 -4.39 0.19 6.58
N LEU A 145 -5.56 0.62 7.08
CA LEU A 145 -5.66 1.19 8.44
C LEU A 145 -5.29 0.13 9.48
N SER A 146 -5.78 -1.09 9.27
CA SER A 146 -5.51 -2.26 10.13
C SER A 146 -4.04 -2.68 10.19
N GLN A 147 -3.19 -2.15 9.31
CA GLN A 147 -1.76 -2.47 9.25
C GLN A 147 -0.90 -1.44 9.97
N TYR A 148 -1.45 -0.27 10.31
CA TYR A 148 -0.76 0.66 11.20
C TYR A 148 -0.72 0.13 12.65
N PRO A 149 0.31 0.45 13.44
CA PRO A 149 0.40 0.05 14.84
C PRO A 149 -0.76 0.62 15.67
N ALA A 150 -1.50 -0.23 16.38
CA ALA A 150 -2.75 0.15 17.04
C ALA A 150 -2.57 1.16 18.20
N ASP A 151 -1.52 1.03 19.01
CA ASP A 151 -1.28 1.89 20.16
C ASP A 151 -0.08 2.82 19.96
N ARG A 152 1.14 2.40 20.31
CA ARG A 152 2.33 3.26 20.25
C ARG A 152 3.29 2.83 19.15
N SER A 153 3.80 3.80 18.40
CA SER A 153 4.88 3.58 17.45
C SER A 153 5.64 4.85 17.14
N GLN A 154 6.92 4.69 16.83
CA GLN A 154 7.76 5.78 16.37
C GLN A 154 7.31 6.33 15.01
N ILE A 155 6.58 5.57 14.17
CA ILE A 155 6.11 6.09 12.88
C ILE A 155 5.20 7.31 13.04
N TYR A 156 4.39 7.37 14.09
CA TYR A 156 3.48 8.49 14.35
C TYR A 156 4.27 9.74 14.73
N HIS A 157 5.26 9.57 15.61
CA HIS A 157 6.19 10.65 15.95
C HIS A 157 6.99 11.12 14.73
N GLN A 158 7.48 10.20 13.90
CA GLN A 158 8.18 10.56 12.66
C GLN A 158 7.27 11.35 11.72
N ALA A 159 6.05 10.87 11.49
CA ALA A 159 5.07 11.57 10.66
C ALA A 159 4.80 13.00 11.15
N ILE A 160 4.65 13.17 12.47
CA ILE A 160 4.45 14.48 13.10
C ILE A 160 5.68 15.37 12.96
N GLU A 161 6.89 14.85 13.20
CA GLU A 161 8.11 15.63 13.14
C GLU A 161 8.52 16.03 11.71
N GLN A 162 8.34 15.13 10.75
CA GLN A 162 8.72 15.33 9.34
C GLN A 162 7.61 15.98 8.48
N ASN A 163 6.42 16.21 9.05
CA ASN A 163 5.22 16.60 8.30
C ASN A 163 4.89 15.65 7.13
N VAL A 164 4.92 14.35 7.42
CA VAL A 164 4.46 13.30 6.52
C VAL A 164 3.06 12.88 6.97
N THR A 165 2.07 13.02 6.09
CA THR A 165 0.70 12.60 6.40
C THR A 165 0.57 11.09 6.22
N LEU A 166 0.13 10.39 7.28
CA LEU A 166 -0.25 9.00 7.21
C LEU A 166 -1.76 8.95 6.96
N LEU A 167 -2.16 8.24 5.91
CA LEU A 167 -3.54 8.06 5.53
C LEU A 167 -3.81 6.60 5.22
N SER A 168 -5.07 6.22 5.14
CA SER A 168 -5.43 4.86 4.74
C SER A 168 -6.31 4.82 3.51
N TYR A 169 -6.37 3.64 2.89
CA TYR A 169 -7.24 3.41 1.73
C TYR A 169 -8.71 3.69 2.06
N VAL A 170 -9.17 3.41 3.29
CA VAL A 170 -10.54 3.75 3.71
C VAL A 170 -10.77 5.26 3.86
N HIS A 171 -9.76 6.01 4.30
CA HIS A 171 -9.85 7.48 4.34
C HIS A 171 -9.91 8.06 2.92
N LEU A 172 -9.07 7.57 1.99
CA LEU A 172 -9.13 7.97 0.58
C LEU A 172 -10.49 7.63 -0.05
N GLN A 173 -10.99 6.41 0.19
CA GLN A 173 -12.28 5.96 -0.31
C GLN A 173 -13.39 6.92 0.13
N PHE A 174 -13.39 7.27 1.42
CA PHE A 174 -14.37 8.19 1.99
C PHE A 174 -14.31 9.58 1.35
N LEU A 175 -13.12 10.17 1.20
CA LEU A 175 -12.96 11.48 0.57
C LEU A 175 -13.47 11.49 -0.89
N ILE A 176 -13.13 10.48 -1.67
CA ILE A 176 -13.52 10.37 -3.09
C ILE A 176 -15.04 10.15 -3.22
N ASP A 177 -15.61 9.29 -2.36
CA ASP A 177 -17.03 9.00 -2.34
C ASP A 177 -17.86 10.23 -1.96
N LYS A 178 -17.40 11.04 -0.99
CA LYS A 178 -18.03 12.32 -0.63
C LYS A 178 -17.79 13.44 -1.65
N GLY A 179 -17.18 13.12 -2.79
CA GLY A 179 -17.05 14.05 -3.91
C GLY A 179 -16.10 15.21 -3.63
N ILE A 180 -15.17 15.04 -2.68
CA ILE A 180 -14.18 16.06 -2.38
C ILE A 180 -13.28 16.28 -3.59
N LYS A 181 -13.08 17.55 -3.94
CA LYS A 181 -12.18 18.00 -4.99
C LYS A 181 -11.42 19.25 -4.55
N GLY A 182 -10.13 19.33 -4.86
CA GLY A 182 -9.34 20.56 -4.78
C GLY A 182 -8.36 20.60 -3.62
N ASP A 183 -8.34 21.74 -2.92
CA ASP A 183 -7.33 22.08 -1.91
C ASP A 183 -7.50 21.24 -0.64
N LEU A 184 -6.61 20.26 -0.47
CA LEU A 184 -6.52 19.39 0.68
C LEU A 184 -5.32 19.76 1.58
N GLU A 185 -4.76 20.95 1.43
CA GLU A 185 -3.58 21.40 2.17
C GLU A 185 -3.76 21.26 3.69
N LYS A 186 -4.99 21.50 4.18
CA LYS A 186 -5.33 21.31 5.59
C LYS A 186 -5.10 19.88 6.06
N LEU A 187 -5.36 18.87 5.22
CA LEU A 187 -5.10 17.47 5.53
C LEU A 187 -3.58 17.18 5.54
N TRP A 188 -2.82 17.78 4.62
CA TRP A 188 -1.38 17.60 4.54
C TRP A 188 -0.61 18.24 5.70
N LYS A 189 -1.26 19.17 6.40
CA LYS A 189 -0.78 19.83 7.63
C LYS A 189 -1.22 19.13 8.91
N THR A 190 -1.52 17.82 8.86
CA THR A 190 -1.94 17.02 10.04
C THR A 190 -0.96 17.18 11.20
N SER A 191 0.34 17.25 10.94
CA SER A 191 1.35 17.40 11.98
C SER A 191 1.20 18.67 12.81
N ALA A 192 0.87 19.79 12.17
CA ALA A 192 0.59 21.05 12.87
C ALA A 192 -0.67 20.95 13.74
N CYS A 193 -1.71 20.28 13.24
CA CYS A 193 -2.93 19.99 14.00
C CYS A 193 -2.61 19.16 15.25
N VAL A 194 -1.80 18.10 15.12
CA VAL A 194 -1.45 17.25 16.26
C VAL A 194 -0.60 18.02 17.28
N LYS A 195 0.44 18.75 16.84
CA LYS A 195 1.31 19.53 17.73
C LYS A 195 0.55 20.61 18.52
N LYS A 196 -0.47 21.22 17.90
CA LYS A 196 -1.29 22.25 18.54
C LYS A 196 -2.25 21.68 19.58
N ASN A 197 -2.85 20.52 19.31
CA ASN A 197 -3.99 20.02 20.09
C ASN A 197 -3.62 18.92 21.10
N TYR A 198 -2.41 18.35 21.03
CA TYR A 198 -1.99 17.23 21.88
C TYR A 198 -0.61 17.44 22.51
N LYS A 199 -0.45 16.91 23.73
CA LYS A 199 0.81 16.94 24.48
C LYS A 199 1.88 16.09 23.77
N ALA A 200 3.15 16.48 23.89
CA ALA A 200 4.29 15.77 23.29
C ALA A 200 4.33 14.26 23.65
N ALA A 201 3.97 13.90 24.88
CA ALA A 201 3.90 12.51 25.35
C ALA A 201 2.89 11.64 24.58
N ASP A 202 1.86 12.26 23.98
CA ASP A 202 0.79 11.58 23.25
C ASP A 202 1.04 11.51 21.74
N GLN A 203 2.07 12.18 21.22
CA GLN A 203 2.40 12.23 19.78
C GLN A 203 2.95 10.90 19.23
N LYS A 204 3.24 9.92 20.09
CA LYS A 204 3.61 8.54 19.70
C LYS A 204 2.40 7.60 19.59
N ARG A 205 1.20 8.07 19.95
CA ARG A 205 -0.01 7.24 20.03
C ARG A 205 -0.79 7.31 18.72
N GLY A 206 -1.15 6.15 18.18
CA GLY A 206 -2.00 5.99 17.02
C GLY A 206 -3.39 6.56 17.27
N THR A 207 -3.96 6.37 18.47
CA THR A 207 -5.27 6.95 18.83
C THR A 207 -5.29 8.47 18.68
N THR A 208 -4.24 9.16 19.13
CA THR A 208 -4.06 10.61 18.96
C THR A 208 -3.97 10.99 17.50
N TYR A 209 -3.11 10.29 16.73
CA TYR A 209 -2.90 10.59 15.32
C TYR A 209 -4.18 10.39 14.50
N TRP A 210 -4.85 9.25 14.67
CA TRP A 210 -6.08 8.92 13.94
C TRP A 210 -7.26 9.79 14.35
N HIS A 211 -7.35 10.21 15.62
CA HIS A 211 -8.36 11.20 16.02
C HIS A 211 -8.17 12.54 15.29
N ALA A 212 -6.92 13.00 15.13
CA ALA A 212 -6.63 14.23 14.40
C ALA A 212 -6.98 14.09 12.90
N ILE A 213 -6.60 12.97 12.27
CA ILE A 213 -6.97 12.67 10.87
C ILE A 213 -8.49 12.62 10.70
N ASP A 214 -9.20 11.90 11.56
CA ASP A 214 -10.65 11.75 11.48
C ASP A 214 -11.36 13.09 11.64
N THR A 215 -10.92 13.91 12.59
CA THR A 215 -11.44 15.26 12.80
C THR A 215 -11.26 16.11 11.53
N LEU A 216 -10.05 16.14 10.97
CA LEU A 216 -9.76 16.92 9.75
C LEU A 216 -10.59 16.43 8.56
N ILE A 217 -10.72 15.12 8.37
CA ILE A 217 -11.52 14.54 7.29
C ILE A 217 -13.00 14.87 7.47
N CYS A 218 -13.55 14.76 8.68
CA CYS A 218 -14.94 15.12 8.97
C CYS A 218 -15.20 16.60 8.69
N GLU A 219 -14.26 17.48 9.05
CA GLU A 219 -14.34 18.92 8.73
C GLU A 219 -14.30 19.19 7.23
N ILE A 220 -13.39 18.55 6.48
CA ILE A 220 -13.25 18.70 5.02
C ILE A 220 -14.52 18.21 4.31
N THR A 221 -15.04 17.06 4.74
CA THR A 221 -16.22 16.41 4.14
C THR A 221 -17.55 16.99 4.62
N LYS A 222 -17.52 17.79 5.70
CA LYS A 222 -18.72 18.23 6.42
C LYS A 222 -19.62 17.05 6.82
N GLN A 223 -19.00 15.92 7.15
CA GLN A 223 -19.70 14.70 7.55
C GLN A 223 -19.50 14.44 9.04
N PRO A 224 -20.51 13.87 9.74
CA PRO A 224 -20.32 13.47 11.12
C PRO A 224 -19.45 12.22 11.21
N LEU A 225 -18.71 12.10 12.32
CA LEU A 225 -17.79 10.98 12.60
C LEU A 225 -18.46 9.61 12.47
N GLY A 226 -19.76 9.52 12.79
CA GLY A 226 -20.55 8.29 12.65
C GLY A 226 -20.59 7.75 11.21
N ILE A 227 -20.54 8.61 10.19
CA ILE A 227 -20.50 8.15 8.78
C ILE A 227 -19.11 7.63 8.45
N LEU A 228 -18.04 8.32 8.84
CA LEU A 228 -16.67 7.83 8.63
C LEU A 228 -16.44 6.48 9.33
N LYS A 229 -16.99 6.29 10.55
CA LYS A 229 -16.95 5.00 11.26
C LYS A 229 -17.54 3.86 10.44
N LYS A 230 -18.67 4.07 9.74
CA LYS A 230 -19.27 3.06 8.86
C LYS A 230 -18.31 2.62 7.73
N TYR A 231 -17.50 3.52 7.19
CA TYR A 231 -16.49 3.17 6.17
C TYR A 231 -15.36 2.34 6.80
N LYS A 232 -14.91 2.70 8.00
CA LYS A 232 -13.92 1.91 8.74
C LYS A 232 -14.45 0.51 9.08
N GLU A 233 -15.74 0.38 9.37
CA GLU A 233 -16.39 -0.93 9.55
C GLU A 233 -16.47 -1.73 8.23
N GLN A 234 -16.69 -1.07 7.10
CA GLN A 234 -16.62 -1.71 5.78
C GLN A 234 -15.22 -2.27 5.49
N GLU A 235 -14.14 -1.59 5.93
CA GLU A 235 -12.77 -2.11 5.83
C GLU A 235 -12.60 -3.44 6.56
N ILE A 236 -13.22 -3.60 7.73
CA ILE A 236 -13.21 -4.86 8.48
C ILE A 236 -13.89 -5.95 7.66
N GLY A 237 -15.07 -5.68 7.10
CA GLY A 237 -15.79 -6.63 6.25
C GLY A 237 -14.98 -7.06 5.04
N LYS A 238 -14.37 -6.09 4.35
CA LYS A 238 -13.56 -6.35 3.15
C LYS A 238 -12.25 -7.07 3.46
N THR A 239 -11.65 -6.78 4.60
CA THR A 239 -10.48 -7.51 5.10
C THR A 239 -10.82 -8.96 5.39
N LYS A 240 -12.01 -9.26 5.94
CA LYS A 240 -12.47 -10.65 6.16
C LYS A 240 -12.70 -11.38 4.83
N GLU A 241 -13.33 -10.73 3.86
CA GLU A 241 -13.55 -11.29 2.52
C GLU A 241 -12.22 -11.70 1.85
N VAL A 242 -11.26 -10.77 1.79
CA VAL A 242 -9.92 -11.05 1.24
C VAL A 242 -9.12 -12.02 2.12
N GLY A 243 -9.34 -12.01 3.43
CA GLY A 243 -8.77 -12.98 4.37
C GLY A 243 -9.20 -14.40 4.03
N GLN A 244 -10.47 -14.62 3.69
CA GLN A 244 -10.95 -15.93 3.29
C GLN A 244 -10.32 -16.40 1.96
N GLU A 245 -10.12 -15.50 1.00
CA GLU A 245 -9.35 -15.79 -0.22
C GLU A 245 -7.95 -16.31 0.12
N GLY A 246 -7.23 -15.63 1.02
CA GLY A 246 -5.90 -16.02 1.46
C GLY A 246 -5.86 -17.35 2.23
N ILE A 247 -6.81 -17.58 3.14
CA ILE A 247 -6.95 -18.85 3.86
C ILE A 247 -7.18 -19.99 2.87
N ASN A 248 -8.10 -19.82 1.93
CA ASN A 248 -8.40 -20.84 0.92
C ASN A 248 -7.16 -21.16 0.07
N TYR A 249 -6.38 -20.15 -0.31
CA TYR A 249 -5.11 -20.35 -1.02
C TYR A 249 -4.15 -21.22 -0.21
N TRP A 250 -3.88 -20.86 1.06
CA TRP A 250 -2.93 -21.62 1.89
C TRP A 250 -3.44 -23.04 2.22
N THR A 251 -4.74 -23.22 2.47
CA THR A 251 -5.33 -24.55 2.62
C THR A 251 -5.15 -25.39 1.35
N SER A 252 -5.32 -24.80 0.16
CA SER A 252 -5.08 -25.51 -1.10
C SER A 252 -3.61 -25.91 -1.27
N LYS A 253 -2.66 -25.08 -0.81
CA LYS A 253 -1.23 -25.40 -0.81
C LYS A 253 -0.87 -26.56 0.11
N ILE A 254 -1.51 -26.68 1.27
CA ILE A 254 -1.36 -27.85 2.14
C ILE A 254 -1.76 -29.12 1.39
N GLU A 255 -2.90 -29.11 0.71
CA GLU A 255 -3.39 -30.27 -0.06
C GLU A 255 -2.54 -30.56 -1.31
N GLU A 256 -1.94 -29.54 -1.93
CA GLU A 256 -0.94 -29.70 -2.99
C GLU A 256 0.32 -30.41 -2.47
N PHE A 257 0.84 -29.97 -1.32
CA PHE A 257 2.08 -30.52 -0.76
C PHE A 257 1.93 -31.96 -0.24
N LYS A 258 0.76 -32.31 0.29
CA LYS A 258 0.45 -33.70 0.71
C LYS A 258 0.51 -34.71 -0.44
N LYS A 259 0.37 -34.27 -1.69
CA LYS A 259 0.38 -35.12 -2.89
C LYS A 259 1.78 -35.31 -3.48
N LEU A 260 2.79 -34.60 -2.98
CA LEU A 260 4.14 -34.70 -3.51
C LEU A 260 4.79 -36.02 -3.10
N ASN A 261 5.51 -36.64 -4.04
CA ASN A 261 6.40 -37.74 -3.70
C ASN A 261 7.68 -37.21 -3.01
N ARG A 262 8.48 -38.13 -2.47
CA ARG A 262 9.72 -37.79 -1.75
C ARG A 262 10.66 -36.89 -2.55
N GLU A 263 10.89 -37.20 -3.83
CA GLU A 263 11.82 -36.41 -4.67
C GLU A 263 11.29 -35.01 -4.96
N GLN A 264 10.00 -34.90 -5.26
CA GLN A 264 9.33 -33.61 -5.51
C GLN A 264 9.38 -32.74 -4.25
N ALA A 265 9.12 -33.31 -3.08
CA ALA A 265 9.18 -32.60 -1.81
C ALA A 265 10.61 -32.11 -1.50
N ILE A 266 11.63 -32.95 -1.71
CA ILE A 266 13.05 -32.57 -1.53
C ILE A 266 13.42 -31.41 -2.46
N LYS A 267 13.09 -31.50 -3.76
CA LYS A 267 13.36 -30.44 -4.74
C LYS A 267 12.67 -29.12 -4.33
N LEU A 268 11.41 -29.19 -3.90
CA LEU A 268 10.66 -28.02 -3.43
C LEU A 268 11.32 -27.39 -2.21
N LEU A 269 11.77 -28.18 -1.23
CA LEU A 269 12.44 -27.69 -0.02
C LEU A 269 13.76 -26.98 -0.34
N ILE A 270 14.58 -27.55 -1.23
CA ILE A 270 15.83 -26.93 -1.69
C ILE A 270 15.55 -25.55 -2.32
N LYS A 271 14.54 -25.49 -3.20
CA LYS A 271 14.10 -24.26 -3.87
C LYS A 271 13.56 -23.23 -2.87
N ALA A 272 12.66 -23.63 -1.97
CA ALA A 272 12.02 -22.75 -0.99
C ALA A 272 13.04 -22.11 -0.04
N GLN A 273 14.06 -22.87 0.37
CA GLN A 273 15.14 -22.38 1.22
C GLN A 273 16.21 -21.58 0.46
N LYS A 274 16.07 -21.47 -0.87
CA LYS A 274 17.00 -20.77 -1.78
C LYS A 274 18.46 -21.25 -1.59
N ILE A 275 18.66 -22.54 -1.33
CA ILE A 275 19.97 -23.09 -0.90
C ILE A 275 21.05 -22.83 -1.96
N GLU A 276 20.75 -23.14 -3.22
CA GLU A 276 21.70 -22.98 -4.33
C GLU A 276 22.09 -21.51 -4.54
N GLN A 277 21.12 -20.59 -4.46
CA GLN A 277 21.34 -19.14 -4.59
C GLN A 277 22.20 -18.59 -3.46
N LYS A 278 22.03 -19.10 -2.23
CA LYS A 278 22.89 -18.74 -1.09
C LYS A 278 24.33 -19.16 -1.33
N ILE A 279 24.55 -20.39 -1.79
CA ILE A 279 25.89 -20.90 -2.12
C ILE A 279 26.54 -20.03 -3.20
N GLU A 280 25.82 -19.71 -4.28
CA GLU A 280 26.33 -18.88 -5.37
C GLU A 280 26.68 -17.46 -4.91
N THR A 281 25.83 -16.86 -4.06
CA THR A 281 26.08 -15.51 -3.52
C THR A 281 27.34 -15.47 -2.66
N ILE A 282 27.57 -16.50 -1.83
CA ILE A 282 28.79 -16.62 -1.01
C ILE A 282 30.02 -16.77 -1.89
N LYS A 283 29.97 -17.63 -2.91
CA LYS A 283 31.08 -17.80 -3.87
C LYS A 283 31.46 -16.48 -4.54
N LYS A 284 30.47 -15.76 -5.07
CA LYS A 284 30.66 -14.43 -5.69
C LYS A 284 31.24 -13.40 -4.72
N ALA A 285 30.86 -13.46 -3.44
CA ALA A 285 31.42 -12.56 -2.43
C ALA A 285 32.90 -12.84 -2.16
N ILE A 286 33.27 -14.12 -2.03
CA ILE A 286 34.67 -14.55 -1.84
C ILE A 286 35.53 -14.13 -3.05
N GLU A 287 35.05 -14.36 -4.27
CA GLU A 287 35.75 -13.97 -5.50
C GLU A 287 36.05 -12.46 -5.55
N ARG A 288 35.11 -11.62 -5.09
CA ARG A 288 35.30 -10.16 -5.05
C ARG A 288 36.34 -9.71 -4.04
N VAL A 289 36.45 -10.40 -2.90
CA VAL A 289 37.47 -10.10 -1.88
C VAL A 289 38.87 -10.42 -2.40
N ASN A 290 39.01 -11.45 -3.23
CA ASN A 290 40.29 -11.82 -3.84
C ASN A 290 40.77 -10.86 -4.95
N ILE A 291 39.98 -9.85 -5.31
CA ILE A 291 40.32 -8.80 -6.29
C ILE A 291 40.82 -7.52 -5.60
N ILE A 292 40.65 -7.41 -4.27
CA ILE A 292 41.11 -6.28 -3.44
C ILE A 292 42.45 -6.65 -2.81
#